data_AF-R5N4I5-F1
#
_entry.id   AF-R5N4I5-F1
#
_cell.length_a   1.000
_cell.length_b   1.000
_cell.length_c   1.000
_cell.angle_alpha   90.00
_cell.angle_beta   90.00
_cell.angle_gamma   90.00
#
_symmetry.space_group_name_H-M   'P 1'
#
loop_
_entity.id
_entity.type
_entity.pdbx_description
1 polymer ?
#
loop_
_entity_poly.entity_id
_entity_poly.type
_entity_poly.pdbx_seq_one_letter_code
_entity_poly.pdbx_strand_id
1 'polypeptide(L)'
;MDNFTVLSIPEISNERQIWLIRTNGGLYYNDFTTNKYVALGWDAVSVDLLLNSSISNDAKKEKINELYPDEKRPGLIFSQLYNFHCVMNNGDLVLIPSEGTKFIRVGILGETVEEVSHINNSNEEYAVCSYTHKRKVKWFSEIDVSRDIYLSKIMKVQQTIANITKYADYIYRNIYSCYIVDDFIHLSLQKTSSSDLEMKSNVELQASILEIVDVFYELYGEDESYKKITIKTAVGSPGFIEVILNYAVPTTFSVIFIVNTVLGKLKDSDGSTKKELLD
;
A
#
# COMPACT_ATOMS: atom_id res chain seq x y z
N MET A 1 33.62 9.56 -12.91
CA MET A 1 32.92 9.76 -11.63
C MET A 1 31.50 9.34 -11.89
N ASP A 2 31.21 8.08 -11.63
CA ASP A 2 29.92 7.48 -11.95
C ASP A 2 28.88 8.03 -10.99
N ASN A 3 27.77 8.52 -11.54
CA ASN A 3 26.60 8.95 -10.80
C ASN A 3 25.99 7.73 -10.10
N PHE A 4 26.42 7.45 -8.86
CA PHE A 4 25.64 6.62 -7.97
C PHE A 4 24.32 7.36 -7.69
N THR A 5 23.22 6.88 -8.25
CA THR A 5 21.88 7.26 -7.81
C THR A 5 21.78 6.89 -6.34
N VAL A 6 21.78 7.90 -5.48
CA VAL A 6 21.62 7.77 -4.03
C VAL A 6 20.26 7.12 -3.79
N LEU A 7 20.26 5.90 -3.25
CA LEU A 7 19.05 5.11 -3.03
C LEU A 7 18.21 5.79 -1.93
N SER A 8 17.14 6.51 -2.30
CA SER A 8 16.30 7.17 -1.29
C SER A 8 15.37 6.14 -0.65
N ILE A 9 15.57 5.84 0.63
CA ILE A 9 14.70 4.93 1.37
C ILE A 9 13.48 5.70 1.86
N PRO A 10 12.25 5.23 1.57
CA PRO A 10 11.04 5.93 1.96
C PRO A 10 10.86 5.88 3.47
N GLU A 11 10.78 7.07 4.07
CA GLU A 11 10.30 7.27 5.44
C GLU A 11 8.78 7.41 5.39
N ILE A 12 8.08 6.49 6.05
CA ILE A 12 6.64 6.41 6.03
C ILE A 12 6.12 7.06 7.31
N SER A 13 5.41 8.18 7.15
CA SER A 13 4.72 8.82 8.27
C SER A 13 3.61 7.93 8.83
N ASN A 14 3.59 7.81 10.15
CA ASN A 14 2.55 7.14 10.92
C ASN A 14 1.17 7.79 10.83
N GLU A 15 1.11 9.05 10.42
CA GLU A 15 -0.16 9.77 10.31
C GLU A 15 -0.95 9.31 9.07
N ARG A 16 -0.26 8.78 8.06
CA ARG A 16 -0.86 8.40 6.78
C ARG A 16 -1.85 7.25 6.96
N GLN A 17 -3.11 7.48 6.59
CA GLN A 17 -4.14 6.45 6.65
C GLN A 17 -4.14 5.62 5.37
N ILE A 18 -4.64 4.38 5.49
CA ILE A 18 -4.78 3.45 4.38
C ILE A 18 -6.25 3.07 4.24
N TRP A 19 -6.78 3.25 3.04
CA TRP A 19 -8.19 3.03 2.73
C TRP A 19 -8.36 1.94 1.68
N LEU A 20 -9.27 1.00 1.92
CA LEU A 20 -9.75 0.06 0.92
C LEU A 20 -11.03 0.64 0.30
N ILE A 21 -11.06 0.76 -1.03
CA ILE A 21 -12.26 1.10 -1.79
C ILE A 21 -12.60 -0.07 -2.71
N ARG A 22 -13.84 -0.57 -2.63
CA ARG A 22 -14.33 -1.65 -3.48
C ARG A 22 -14.81 -1.10 -4.82
N THR A 23 -14.43 -1.78 -5.88
CA THR A 23 -14.68 -1.44 -7.30
C THR A 23 -15.94 -2.11 -7.84
N ASN A 24 -16.97 -2.29 -7.00
CA ASN A 24 -18.19 -3.05 -7.34
C ASN A 24 -17.88 -4.46 -7.89
N GLY A 25 -17.25 -5.31 -7.07
CA GLY A 25 -16.86 -6.66 -7.47
C GLY A 25 -15.67 -6.74 -8.44
N GLY A 26 -15.01 -5.61 -8.74
CA GLY A 26 -13.93 -5.54 -9.73
C GLY A 26 -14.31 -4.82 -11.01
N LEU A 27 -15.61 -4.57 -11.23
CA LEU A 27 -16.16 -3.99 -12.46
C LEU A 27 -15.47 -2.69 -12.89
N TYR A 28 -15.23 -1.78 -11.93
CA TYR A 28 -14.63 -0.47 -12.21
C TYR A 28 -13.11 -0.42 -12.00
N TYR A 29 -12.46 -1.58 -11.79
CA TYR A 29 -11.01 -1.62 -11.54
C TYR A 29 -10.23 -0.96 -12.69
N ASN A 30 -10.45 -1.40 -13.93
CA ASN A 30 -9.73 -0.89 -15.10
C ASN A 30 -10.01 0.59 -15.38
N ASP A 31 -11.25 1.05 -15.17
CA ASP A 31 -11.60 2.45 -15.33
C ASP A 31 -10.86 3.34 -14.32
N PHE A 32 -10.89 2.95 -13.05
CA PHE A 32 -10.21 3.68 -11.96
C PHE A 32 -8.69 3.71 -12.14
N THR A 33 -8.08 2.59 -12.54
CA THR A 33 -6.63 2.50 -12.77
C THR A 33 -6.19 3.31 -13.98
N THR A 34 -6.87 3.15 -15.12
CA THR A 34 -6.54 3.81 -16.39
C THR A 34 -6.72 5.32 -16.29
N ASN A 35 -7.85 5.75 -15.74
CA ASN A 35 -8.22 7.17 -15.68
C ASN A 35 -7.83 7.84 -14.35
N LYS A 36 -7.00 7.16 -13.52
CA LYS A 36 -6.30 7.73 -12.35
C LYS A 36 -7.23 8.37 -11.32
N TYR A 37 -8.30 7.66 -10.98
CA TYR A 37 -9.29 8.13 -10.01
C TYR A 37 -9.93 6.97 -9.24
N VAL A 38 -10.67 7.31 -8.19
CA VAL A 38 -11.64 6.42 -7.54
C VAL A 38 -12.96 7.15 -7.39
N ALA A 39 -14.05 6.40 -7.37
CA ALA A 39 -15.37 6.97 -7.17
C ALA A 39 -16.23 6.16 -6.21
N LEU A 40 -17.22 6.84 -5.64
CA LEU A 40 -18.22 6.27 -4.73
C LEU A 40 -19.62 6.65 -5.23
N GLY A 41 -20.56 5.71 -5.18
CA GLY A 41 -21.95 5.97 -5.55
C GLY A 41 -22.70 6.84 -4.54
N TRP A 42 -24.03 6.81 -4.60
CA TRP A 42 -24.94 7.65 -3.81
C TRP A 42 -25.03 9.10 -4.32
N ASP A 43 -25.18 9.23 -5.63
CA ASP A 43 -25.13 10.50 -6.39
C ASP A 43 -26.20 11.53 -5.99
N ALA A 44 -27.32 11.10 -5.38
CA ALA A 44 -28.38 12.01 -4.94
C ALA A 44 -27.98 12.80 -3.67
N VAL A 45 -26.96 12.34 -2.94
CA VAL A 45 -26.47 13.02 -1.74
C VAL A 45 -25.41 14.03 -2.13
N SER A 46 -25.69 15.32 -1.94
CA SER A 46 -24.73 16.38 -2.22
C SER A 46 -23.61 16.46 -1.18
N VAL A 47 -22.43 16.90 -1.60
CA VAL A 47 -21.30 17.17 -0.70
C VAL A 47 -21.65 18.27 0.31
N ASP A 48 -22.43 19.28 -0.10
CA ASP A 48 -22.89 20.36 0.78
C ASP A 48 -23.70 19.84 1.97
N LEU A 49 -24.54 18.82 1.76
CA LEU A 49 -25.28 18.19 2.86
C LEU A 49 -24.32 17.56 3.89
N LEU A 50 -23.23 16.95 3.42
CA LEU A 50 -22.23 16.31 4.28
C LEU A 50 -21.42 17.35 5.07
N LEU A 51 -21.01 18.44 4.42
CA LEU A 51 -20.16 19.48 5.00
C LEU A 51 -20.92 20.48 5.88
N ASN A 52 -22.25 20.53 5.80
CA ASN A 52 -23.04 21.46 6.60
C ASN A 52 -22.93 21.16 8.11
N SER A 53 -22.23 22.04 8.84
CA SER A 53 -22.00 21.93 10.28
C SER A 53 -23.22 22.30 11.14
N SER A 54 -24.20 22.98 10.56
CA SER A 54 -25.45 23.36 11.24
C SER A 54 -26.46 22.21 11.31
N ILE A 55 -26.26 21.15 10.53
CA ILE A 55 -27.13 19.96 10.53
C ILE A 55 -26.44 18.85 11.34
N SER A 56 -27.16 18.29 12.30
CA SER A 56 -26.66 17.15 13.09
C SER A 56 -26.47 15.92 12.19
N ASN A 57 -25.57 15.01 12.61
CA ASN A 57 -25.34 13.78 11.85
C ASN A 57 -26.60 12.90 11.75
N ASP A 58 -27.50 12.94 12.73
CA ASP A 58 -28.75 12.18 12.68
C ASP A 58 -29.75 12.80 11.69
N ALA A 59 -29.86 14.13 11.64
CA ALA A 59 -30.66 14.81 10.63
C ALA A 59 -30.09 14.61 9.20
N LYS A 60 -28.77 14.48 9.04
CA LYS A 60 -28.17 14.11 7.74
C LYS A 60 -28.60 12.70 7.31
N LYS A 61 -28.63 11.73 8.24
CA LYS A 61 -29.08 10.36 7.95
C LYS A 61 -30.57 10.32 7.58
N GLU A 62 -31.41 11.12 8.24
CA GLU A 62 -32.83 11.25 7.89
C GLU A 62 -33.02 11.76 6.47
N LYS A 63 -32.31 12.82 6.08
CA LYS A 63 -32.32 13.33 4.70
C LYS A 63 -31.82 12.30 3.68
N ILE A 64 -30.80 11.52 4.02
CA ILE A 64 -30.33 10.43 3.15
C ILE A 64 -31.42 9.35 3.00
N ASN A 65 -32.18 9.05 4.06
CA ASN A 65 -33.30 8.12 3.99
C ASN A 65 -34.44 8.64 3.10
N GLU A 66 -34.67 9.95 3.05
CA GLU A 66 -35.64 10.56 2.11
C GLU A 66 -35.17 10.45 0.65
N LEU A 67 -33.86 10.62 0.40
CA LEU A 67 -33.28 10.48 -0.94
C LEU A 67 -33.25 9.02 -1.43
N TYR A 68 -33.11 8.07 -0.51
CA TYR A 68 -33.02 6.64 -0.79
C TYR A 68 -33.97 5.83 0.12
N PRO A 69 -35.29 5.92 -0.11
CA PRO A 69 -36.29 5.29 0.77
C PRO A 69 -36.23 3.76 0.77
N ASP A 70 -35.69 3.15 -0.30
CA ASP A 70 -35.57 1.71 -0.45
C ASP A 70 -34.31 1.13 0.24
N GLU A 71 -33.31 1.97 0.59
CA GLU A 71 -32.12 1.51 1.30
C GLU A 71 -32.36 1.47 2.81
N LYS A 72 -32.19 0.29 3.41
CA LYS A 72 -32.49 0.04 4.82
C LYS A 72 -31.40 0.55 5.77
N ARG A 73 -30.30 1.09 5.25
CA ARG A 73 -29.11 1.51 6.02
C ARG A 73 -28.62 2.90 5.63
N PRO A 74 -29.41 3.97 5.82
CA PRO A 74 -28.98 5.34 5.54
C PRO A 74 -27.73 5.74 6.35
N GLY A 75 -27.55 5.19 7.56
CA GLY A 75 -26.34 5.38 8.35
C GLY A 75 -25.07 4.82 7.70
N LEU A 76 -25.19 3.74 6.92
CA LEU A 76 -24.07 3.18 6.17
C LEU A 76 -23.72 4.10 5.00
N ILE A 77 -24.70 4.56 4.22
CA ILE A 77 -24.49 5.55 3.15
C ILE A 77 -23.78 6.79 3.70
N PHE A 78 -24.31 7.35 4.80
CA PHE A 78 -23.71 8.52 5.46
C PHE A 78 -22.26 8.27 5.83
N SER A 79 -21.96 7.15 6.50
CA SER A 79 -20.59 6.81 6.92
C SER A 79 -19.65 6.67 5.71
N GLN A 80 -20.10 6.07 4.62
CA GLN A 80 -19.28 5.90 3.42
C GLN A 80 -18.92 7.25 2.80
N LEU A 81 -19.92 8.10 2.57
CA LEU A 81 -19.73 9.42 1.97
C LEU A 81 -18.96 10.38 2.89
N TYR A 82 -19.25 10.35 4.19
CA TYR A 82 -18.53 11.15 5.19
C TYR A 82 -17.06 10.75 5.26
N ASN A 83 -16.74 9.46 5.24
CA ASN A 83 -15.35 9.02 5.19
C ASN A 83 -14.66 9.53 3.92
N PHE A 84 -15.32 9.38 2.77
CA PHE A 84 -14.74 9.73 1.46
C PHE A 84 -14.42 11.22 1.31
N HIS A 85 -15.29 12.10 1.81
CA HIS A 85 -15.17 13.55 1.66
C HIS A 85 -14.57 14.28 2.87
N CYS A 86 -14.82 13.80 4.09
CA CYS A 86 -14.50 14.54 5.32
C CYS A 86 -13.36 13.92 6.14
N VAL A 87 -13.06 12.62 5.97
CA VAL A 87 -12.07 11.91 6.81
C VAL A 87 -10.82 11.54 6.02
N MET A 88 -10.98 11.06 4.79
CA MET A 88 -9.87 10.73 3.89
C MET A 88 -9.11 12.00 3.47
N ASN A 89 -7.80 12.00 3.64
CA ASN A 89 -6.95 13.16 3.34
C ASN A 89 -6.16 12.98 2.05
N ASN A 90 -5.79 14.09 1.41
CA ASN A 90 -4.83 14.06 0.32
C ASN A 90 -3.49 13.52 0.85
N GLY A 91 -2.90 12.56 0.15
CA GLY A 91 -1.69 11.87 0.59
C GLY A 91 -1.94 10.54 1.31
N ASP A 92 -3.19 10.21 1.67
CA ASP A 92 -3.56 8.88 2.15
C ASP A 92 -3.32 7.82 1.07
N LEU A 93 -3.08 6.57 1.49
CA LEU A 93 -3.04 5.45 0.56
C LEU A 93 -4.45 4.95 0.28
N VAL A 94 -4.72 4.65 -0.98
CA VAL A 94 -5.96 4.02 -1.43
C VAL A 94 -5.64 2.71 -2.15
N LEU A 95 -6.38 1.67 -1.79
CA LEU A 95 -6.29 0.33 -2.31
C LEU A 95 -7.59 -0.02 -3.00
N ILE A 96 -7.49 -0.53 -4.24
CA ILE A 96 -8.64 -1.08 -4.96
C ILE A 96 -8.36 -2.52 -5.39
N PRO A 97 -9.26 -3.48 -5.11
CA PRO A 97 -9.10 -4.84 -5.56
C PRO A 97 -9.57 -5.00 -7.02
N SER A 98 -8.89 -5.88 -7.76
CA SER A 98 -9.32 -6.35 -9.07
C SER A 98 -10.53 -7.29 -8.95
N GLU A 99 -11.13 -7.62 -10.10
CA GLU A 99 -12.08 -8.73 -10.17
C GLU A 99 -11.44 -10.03 -9.65
N GLY A 100 -12.24 -10.84 -8.95
CA GLY A 100 -11.77 -12.05 -8.27
C GLY A 100 -10.78 -11.80 -7.13
N THR A 101 -10.44 -10.53 -6.84
CA THR A 101 -9.48 -10.15 -5.80
C THR A 101 -8.08 -10.78 -6.00
N LYS A 102 -7.67 -10.92 -7.26
CA LYS A 102 -6.33 -11.44 -7.59
C LYS A 102 -5.24 -10.39 -7.34
N PHE A 103 -5.53 -9.14 -7.72
CA PHE A 103 -4.60 -8.03 -7.59
C PHE A 103 -5.19 -6.91 -6.75
N ILE A 104 -4.33 -6.13 -6.12
CA ILE A 104 -4.67 -4.89 -5.42
C ILE A 104 -3.85 -3.77 -6.04
N ARG A 105 -4.51 -2.75 -6.59
CA ARG A 105 -3.83 -1.52 -6.99
C ARG A 105 -3.64 -0.63 -5.78
N VAL A 106 -2.46 -0.03 -5.65
CA VAL A 106 -2.12 0.91 -4.59
C VAL A 106 -1.78 2.27 -5.21
N GLY A 107 -2.38 3.31 -4.65
CA GLY A 107 -2.17 4.68 -5.09
C GLY A 107 -2.22 5.69 -3.95
N ILE A 108 -1.76 6.90 -4.25
CA ILE A 108 -1.85 8.06 -3.35
C ILE A 108 -3.11 8.84 -3.71
N LEU A 109 -3.99 9.02 -2.73
CA LEU A 109 -5.23 9.75 -2.87
C LEU A 109 -4.98 11.25 -3.03
N GLY A 110 -5.69 11.86 -3.96
CA GLY A 110 -5.67 13.29 -4.23
C GLY A 110 -7.01 13.96 -3.95
N GLU A 111 -7.13 15.17 -4.49
CA GLU A 111 -8.30 16.03 -4.37
C GLU A 111 -9.57 15.46 -5.02
N THR A 112 -10.72 15.96 -4.56
CA THR A 112 -12.04 15.72 -5.18
C THR A 112 -12.12 16.41 -6.52
N VAL A 113 -12.79 15.77 -7.49
CA VAL A 113 -13.00 16.29 -8.84
C VAL A 113 -14.43 16.05 -9.30
N GLU A 114 -14.96 16.97 -10.10
CA GLU A 114 -16.29 16.84 -10.69
C GLU A 114 -16.26 15.94 -11.94
N GLU A 115 -15.25 16.10 -12.79
CA GLU A 115 -15.09 15.35 -14.03
C GLU A 115 -13.73 14.67 -14.11
N VAL A 116 -13.71 13.54 -14.83
CA VAL A 116 -12.49 12.77 -15.12
C VAL A 116 -12.34 12.74 -16.64
N SER A 117 -11.17 13.19 -17.11
CA SER A 117 -10.81 13.08 -18.51
C SER A 117 -10.49 11.61 -18.83
N HIS A 118 -11.43 10.91 -19.46
CA HIS A 118 -11.19 9.54 -19.91
C HIS A 118 -10.15 9.55 -21.04
N ILE A 119 -9.14 8.71 -20.90
CA ILE A 119 -8.11 8.55 -21.94
C ILE A 119 -8.74 7.70 -23.05
N ASN A 120 -9.24 8.34 -24.10
CA ASN A 120 -9.90 7.70 -25.27
C ASN A 120 -8.97 6.78 -26.12
N ASN A 121 -7.79 6.41 -25.62
CA ASN A 121 -6.76 5.68 -26.36
C ASN A 121 -6.58 4.22 -25.90
N SER A 122 -7.38 3.71 -24.96
CA SER A 122 -7.33 2.29 -24.61
C SER A 122 -8.20 1.47 -25.58
N ASN A 123 -7.59 0.57 -26.34
CA ASN A 123 -8.28 -0.48 -27.10
C ASN A 123 -9.01 -1.51 -26.19
N GLU A 124 -9.11 -1.25 -24.88
CA GLU A 124 -9.72 -2.12 -23.90
C GLU A 124 -11.14 -1.63 -23.59
N GLU A 125 -12.11 -2.50 -23.86
CA GLU A 125 -13.50 -2.30 -23.50
C GLU A 125 -13.64 -2.59 -21.99
N TYR A 126 -13.68 -1.55 -21.16
CA TYR A 126 -13.97 -1.66 -19.73
C TYR A 126 -15.24 -0.90 -19.37
N ALA A 127 -15.88 -1.32 -18.28
CA ALA A 127 -17.07 -0.64 -17.75
C ALA A 127 -16.70 0.74 -17.20
N VAL A 128 -17.29 1.80 -17.75
CA VAL A 128 -17.10 3.17 -17.30
C VAL A 128 -18.00 3.45 -16.09
N CYS A 129 -17.40 3.92 -15.00
CA CYS A 129 -18.11 4.27 -13.78
C CYS A 129 -18.82 5.62 -13.92
N SER A 130 -20.14 5.62 -13.69
CA SER A 130 -20.98 6.82 -13.77
C SER A 130 -21.14 7.57 -12.44
N TYR A 131 -20.48 7.12 -11.37
CA TYR A 131 -20.63 7.71 -10.04
C TYR A 131 -20.09 9.14 -9.98
N THR A 132 -20.70 9.98 -9.16
CA THR A 132 -20.42 11.43 -9.10
C THR A 132 -19.39 11.82 -8.05
N HIS A 133 -19.25 11.05 -6.97
CA HIS A 133 -18.26 11.34 -5.93
C HIS A 133 -16.89 10.81 -6.35
N LYS A 134 -16.04 11.66 -6.94
CA LYS A 134 -14.75 11.25 -7.52
C LYS A 134 -13.56 11.93 -6.83
N ARG A 135 -12.46 11.19 -6.68
CA ARG A 135 -11.17 11.72 -6.22
C ARG A 135 -10.04 11.23 -7.12
N LYS A 136 -9.10 12.12 -7.43
CA LYS A 136 -7.88 11.77 -8.18
C LYS A 136 -7.04 10.78 -7.39
N VAL A 137 -6.32 9.91 -8.10
CA VAL A 137 -5.37 8.97 -7.51
C VAL A 137 -4.11 8.87 -8.36
N LYS A 138 -2.96 8.95 -7.71
CA LYS A 138 -1.67 8.61 -8.33
C LYS A 138 -1.34 7.15 -8.03
N TRP A 139 -1.69 6.24 -8.93
CA TRP A 139 -1.33 4.82 -8.85
C TRP A 139 0.18 4.62 -9.02
N PHE A 140 0.79 3.78 -8.18
CA PHE A 140 2.24 3.54 -8.23
C PHE A 140 2.65 2.08 -7.95
N SER A 141 1.74 1.22 -7.50
CA SER A 141 2.06 -0.18 -7.23
C SER A 141 0.86 -1.10 -7.47
N GLU A 142 1.14 -2.37 -7.73
CA GLU A 142 0.17 -3.46 -7.84
C GLU A 142 0.69 -4.69 -7.10
N ILE A 143 -0.14 -5.22 -6.21
CA ILE A 143 0.19 -6.36 -5.35
C ILE A 143 -0.63 -7.56 -5.80
N ASP A 144 0.04 -8.69 -6.06
CA ASP A 144 -0.61 -9.99 -6.18
C ASP A 144 -0.93 -10.52 -4.77
N VAL A 145 -2.21 -10.75 -4.50
CA VAL A 145 -2.71 -11.16 -3.17
C VAL A 145 -2.10 -12.49 -2.72
N SER A 146 -1.67 -13.35 -3.66
CA SER A 146 -1.04 -14.64 -3.33
C SER A 146 0.38 -14.52 -2.78
N ARG A 147 1.05 -13.36 -2.95
CA ARG A 147 2.42 -13.14 -2.46
C ARG A 147 2.54 -13.18 -0.95
N ASP A 148 1.48 -12.78 -0.26
CA ASP A 148 1.46 -12.69 1.18
C ASP A 148 0.10 -13.12 1.73
N ILE A 149 0.12 -14.27 2.43
CA ILE A 149 -1.06 -14.89 3.01
C ILE A 149 -1.86 -13.95 3.92
N TYR A 150 -1.22 -12.95 4.53
CA TYR A 150 -1.89 -12.01 5.42
C TYR A 150 -2.70 -10.94 4.68
N LEU A 151 -2.46 -10.72 3.38
CA LEU A 151 -3.31 -9.84 2.55
C LEU A 151 -4.74 -10.36 2.47
N SER A 152 -4.95 -11.68 2.58
CA SER A 152 -6.28 -12.28 2.66
C SER A 152 -7.14 -11.71 3.81
N LYS A 153 -6.52 -11.22 4.90
CA LYS A 153 -7.24 -10.57 6.01
C LYS A 153 -7.90 -9.26 5.57
N ILE A 154 -7.22 -8.49 4.71
CA ILE A 154 -7.73 -7.23 4.15
C ILE A 154 -8.87 -7.55 3.18
N MET A 155 -8.72 -8.60 2.38
CA MET A 155 -9.72 -9.00 1.37
C MET A 155 -11.03 -9.50 1.97
N LYS A 156 -11.04 -9.88 3.26
CA LYS A 156 -12.27 -10.22 4.01
C LYS A 156 -13.09 -8.99 4.42
N VAL A 157 -12.56 -7.77 4.33
CA VAL A 157 -13.27 -6.53 4.69
C VAL A 157 -14.32 -6.20 3.62
N GLN A 158 -15.59 -6.49 3.90
CA GLN A 158 -16.69 -6.39 2.92
C GLN A 158 -17.25 -4.97 2.70
N GLN A 159 -16.81 -3.99 3.48
CA GLN A 159 -17.31 -2.62 3.34
C GLN A 159 -16.84 -1.98 2.02
N THR A 160 -17.70 -1.16 1.39
CA THR A 160 -17.37 -0.44 0.15
C THR A 160 -16.17 0.49 0.33
N ILE A 161 -16.09 1.15 1.48
CA ILE A 161 -14.96 1.95 1.91
C ILE A 161 -14.63 1.56 3.35
N ALA A 162 -13.35 1.30 3.63
CA ALA A 162 -12.89 0.93 4.97
C ALA A 162 -11.51 1.51 5.25
N ASN A 163 -11.33 2.05 6.47
CA ASN A 163 -9.99 2.31 7.00
C ASN A 163 -9.34 0.97 7.39
N ILE A 164 -8.20 0.70 6.77
CA ILE A 164 -7.42 -0.53 6.92
C ILE A 164 -6.01 -0.24 7.44
N THR A 165 -5.77 0.94 8.03
CA THR A 165 -4.45 1.35 8.57
C THR A 165 -3.89 0.33 9.57
N LYS A 166 -4.75 -0.39 10.31
CA LYS A 166 -4.33 -1.50 11.18
C LYS A 166 -3.62 -2.67 10.46
N TYR A 167 -3.65 -2.71 9.13
CA TYR A 167 -2.97 -3.70 8.29
C TYR A 167 -1.79 -3.07 7.51
N ALA A 168 -1.30 -1.89 7.92
CA ALA A 168 -0.27 -1.13 7.22
C ALA A 168 1.02 -1.93 6.96
N ASP A 169 1.53 -2.64 7.97
CA ASP A 169 2.70 -3.55 7.82
C ASP A 169 2.57 -4.48 6.60
N TYR A 170 1.37 -5.00 6.36
CA TYR A 170 1.13 -5.96 5.29
C TYR A 170 1.17 -5.27 3.92
N ILE A 171 0.77 -4.01 3.86
CA ILE A 171 0.81 -3.24 2.62
C ILE A 171 2.24 -2.78 2.35
N TYR A 172 2.92 -2.17 3.33
CA TYR A 172 4.26 -1.61 3.16
C TYR A 172 5.29 -2.64 2.70
N ARG A 173 5.34 -3.83 3.32
CA ARG A 173 6.27 -4.89 2.90
C ARG A 173 6.01 -5.48 1.51
N ASN A 174 4.82 -5.23 0.94
CA ASN A 174 4.46 -5.67 -0.41
C ASN A 174 4.64 -4.58 -1.47
N ILE A 175 4.84 -3.31 -1.06
CA ILE A 175 5.10 -2.20 -1.99
C ILE A 175 6.52 -1.64 -1.88
N TYR A 176 7.25 -1.92 -0.80
CA TYR A 176 8.62 -1.48 -0.58
C TYR A 176 9.52 -2.65 -0.19
N SER A 177 10.68 -2.77 -0.84
CA SER A 177 11.73 -3.71 -0.42
C SER A 177 12.51 -3.23 0.80
N CYS A 178 12.60 -1.91 0.99
CA CYS A 178 13.19 -1.29 2.17
C CYS A 178 12.43 0.00 2.51
N TYR A 179 12.08 0.22 3.77
CA TYR A 179 11.35 1.40 4.24
C TYR A 179 11.57 1.66 5.73
N ILE A 180 11.28 2.87 6.20
CA ILE A 180 11.41 3.28 7.61
C ILE A 180 10.03 3.62 8.19
N VAL A 181 9.70 3.05 9.35
CA VAL A 181 8.50 3.34 10.16
C VAL A 181 8.91 3.33 11.63
N ASP A 182 8.52 4.35 12.42
CA ASP A 182 8.77 4.40 13.88
C ASP A 182 10.22 4.11 14.30
N ASP A 183 11.20 4.67 13.59
CA ASP A 183 12.62 4.40 13.83
C ASP A 183 13.02 2.93 13.63
N PHE A 184 12.28 2.18 12.81
CA PHE A 184 12.69 0.84 12.36
C PHE A 184 12.90 0.82 10.86
N ILE A 185 14.02 0.23 10.43
CA ILE A 185 14.23 -0.14 9.04
C ILE A 185 13.62 -1.51 8.83
N HIS A 186 12.70 -1.58 7.88
CA HIS A 186 12.09 -2.81 7.41
C HIS A 186 12.72 -3.21 6.09
N LEU A 187 13.27 -4.41 6.02
CA LEU A 187 13.80 -5.03 4.80
C LEU A 187 12.91 -6.22 4.45
N SER A 188 12.22 -6.14 3.32
CA SER A 188 11.23 -7.13 2.89
C SER A 188 11.71 -7.88 1.66
N LEU A 189 11.93 -9.19 1.82
CA LEU A 189 12.35 -10.11 0.78
C LEU A 189 11.17 -10.99 0.39
N GLN A 190 10.78 -10.92 -0.88
CA GLN A 190 9.66 -11.68 -1.43
C GLN A 190 10.16 -12.96 -2.10
N LYS A 191 9.67 -14.11 -1.64
CA LYS A 191 9.89 -15.40 -2.29
C LYS A 191 8.82 -15.60 -3.36
N THR A 192 9.19 -15.36 -4.60
CA THR A 192 8.30 -15.53 -5.76
C THR A 192 8.36 -16.94 -6.36
N SER A 193 9.42 -17.72 -6.06
CA SER A 193 9.57 -19.07 -6.59
C SER A 193 8.65 -20.07 -5.89
N SER A 194 8.22 -21.08 -6.64
CA SER A 194 7.49 -22.22 -6.10
C SER A 194 8.39 -23.25 -5.42
N SER A 195 9.71 -23.18 -5.65
CA SER A 195 10.70 -24.09 -5.09
C SER A 195 10.73 -24.06 -3.57
N ASP A 196 11.10 -25.17 -2.94
CA ASP A 196 11.31 -25.21 -1.50
C ASP A 196 12.43 -24.25 -1.07
N LEU A 197 12.31 -23.67 0.12
CA LEU A 197 13.41 -22.91 0.71
C LEU A 197 14.37 -23.89 1.38
N GLU A 198 15.54 -24.09 0.77
CA GLU A 198 16.57 -24.94 1.33
C GLU A 198 17.10 -24.38 2.66
N MET A 199 17.24 -25.26 3.66
CA MET A 199 17.72 -24.89 5.00
C MET A 199 19.09 -24.22 4.94
N LYS A 200 20.00 -24.73 4.11
CA LYS A 200 21.36 -24.18 3.95
C LYS A 200 21.31 -22.73 3.46
N SER A 201 20.59 -22.49 2.36
CA SER A 201 20.43 -21.15 1.77
C SER A 201 19.75 -20.18 2.74
N ASN A 202 18.80 -20.64 3.55
CA ASN A 202 18.15 -19.82 4.57
C ASN A 202 19.12 -19.42 5.69
N VAL A 203 19.94 -20.35 6.18
CA VAL A 203 20.97 -20.06 7.20
C VAL A 203 22.02 -19.09 6.64
N GLU A 204 22.46 -19.30 5.40
CA GLU A 204 23.42 -18.42 4.72
C GLU A 204 22.86 -17.00 4.52
N LEU A 205 21.58 -16.89 4.16
CA LEU A 205 20.89 -15.60 4.05
C LEU A 205 20.87 -14.87 5.40
N GLN A 206 20.48 -15.57 6.47
CA GLN A 206 20.42 -14.97 7.81
C GLN A 206 21.81 -14.56 8.32
N ALA A 207 22.83 -15.41 8.12
CA ALA A 207 24.21 -15.09 8.46
C ALA A 207 24.70 -13.85 7.69
N SER A 208 24.41 -13.79 6.39
CA SER A 208 24.77 -12.64 5.55
C SER A 208 24.10 -11.33 6.02
N ILE A 209 22.85 -11.41 6.49
CA ILE A 209 22.14 -10.25 7.05
C ILE A 209 22.84 -9.79 8.33
N LEU A 210 23.21 -10.71 9.23
CA LEU A 210 23.94 -10.37 10.46
C LEU A 210 25.29 -9.72 10.15
N GLU A 211 26.07 -10.28 9.23
CA GLU A 211 27.35 -9.69 8.81
C GLU A 211 27.20 -8.26 8.28
N ILE A 212 26.16 -7.99 7.48
CA ILE A 212 25.90 -6.64 6.95
C ILE A 212 25.53 -5.68 8.07
N VAL A 213 24.77 -6.15 9.04
CA VAL A 213 24.41 -5.37 10.23
C VAL A 213 25.64 -5.08 11.09
N ASP A 214 26.52 -6.06 11.30
CA ASP A 214 27.77 -5.87 12.05
C ASP A 214 28.68 -4.83 11.38
N VAL A 215 28.89 -4.92 10.06
CA VAL A 215 29.68 -3.95 9.28
C VAL A 215 29.10 -2.54 9.39
N PHE A 216 27.77 -2.41 9.36
CA PHE A 216 27.13 -1.11 9.53
C PHE A 216 27.45 -0.52 10.90
N TYR A 217 27.38 -1.30 11.99
CA TYR A 217 27.63 -0.77 13.32
C TYR A 217 29.11 -0.45 13.59
N GLU A 218 30.03 -1.22 13.03
CA GLU A 218 31.46 -0.87 13.07
C GLU A 218 31.73 0.53 12.48
N LEU A 219 30.96 0.92 11.46
CA LEU A 219 31.13 2.21 10.77
C LEU A 219 30.46 3.39 11.47
N TYR A 220 29.37 3.16 12.22
CA TYR A 220 28.50 4.24 12.72
C TYR A 220 28.29 4.27 14.25
N GLY A 221 28.88 3.32 14.99
CA GLY A 221 28.89 3.29 16.45
C GLY A 221 27.87 2.32 17.06
N GLU A 222 28.23 1.74 18.21
CA GLU A 222 27.38 0.79 18.95
C GLU A 222 26.48 1.53 19.95
N ASP A 223 25.17 1.25 19.91
CA ASP A 223 24.24 1.49 21.02
C ASP A 223 23.53 0.16 21.31
N GLU A 224 23.52 -0.32 22.58
CA GLU A 224 22.94 -1.59 23.05
C GLU A 224 21.53 -1.92 22.54
N SER A 225 20.74 -0.93 22.12
CA SER A 225 19.45 -1.08 21.45
C SER A 225 19.51 -1.78 20.07
N TYR A 226 20.71 -1.93 19.48
CA TYR A 226 21.00 -2.63 18.21
C TYR A 226 20.82 -4.14 18.21
N LYS A 227 20.87 -4.79 19.38
CA LYS A 227 20.82 -6.26 19.50
C LYS A 227 19.43 -6.86 19.24
N LYS A 228 18.43 -6.03 18.93
CA LYS A 228 17.05 -6.49 18.71
C LYS A 228 16.69 -6.52 17.23
N ILE A 229 17.35 -7.42 16.49
CA ILE A 229 16.93 -7.78 15.14
C ILE A 229 15.72 -8.70 15.24
N THR A 230 14.63 -8.33 14.58
CA THR A 230 13.41 -9.17 14.52
C THR A 230 13.21 -9.68 13.10
N ILE A 231 12.90 -10.96 12.96
CA ILE A 231 12.52 -11.55 11.67
C ILE A 231 11.04 -11.97 11.74
N LYS A 232 10.23 -11.51 10.78
CA LYS A 232 8.89 -12.02 10.50
C LYS A 232 8.96 -12.84 9.21
N THR A 233 8.41 -14.05 9.20
CA THR A 233 8.40 -14.89 7.98
C THR A 233 7.07 -15.57 7.77
N ALA A 234 6.73 -15.77 6.49
CA ALA A 234 5.73 -16.74 6.07
C ALA A 234 6.33 -17.48 4.87
N VAL A 235 7.00 -18.61 5.12
CA VAL A 235 7.88 -19.30 4.17
C VAL A 235 7.13 -20.20 3.17
N GLY A 236 5.87 -19.86 2.86
CA GLY A 236 5.09 -20.54 1.82
C GLY A 236 5.63 -20.26 0.41
N SER A 237 5.02 -20.90 -0.58
CA SER A 237 5.22 -20.59 -2.00
C SER A 237 3.89 -20.06 -2.57
N PRO A 238 3.72 -18.74 -2.78
CA PRO A 238 4.64 -17.64 -2.46
C PRO A 238 4.75 -17.31 -0.96
N GLY A 239 5.75 -16.51 -0.58
CA GLY A 239 6.00 -16.14 0.82
C GLY A 239 6.94 -14.95 0.98
N PHE A 240 7.22 -14.56 2.22
CA PHE A 240 8.14 -13.45 2.52
C PHE A 240 9.02 -13.70 3.75
N ILE A 241 10.14 -12.98 3.78
CA ILE A 241 11.00 -12.78 4.95
C ILE A 241 11.14 -11.27 5.14
N GLU A 242 10.72 -10.77 6.29
CA GLU A 242 10.86 -9.37 6.68
C GLU A 242 11.82 -9.28 7.86
N VAL A 243 12.89 -8.51 7.70
CA VAL A 243 13.88 -8.21 8.74
C VAL A 243 13.63 -6.79 9.23
N ILE A 244 13.53 -6.62 10.54
CA ILE A 244 13.26 -5.35 11.19
C ILE A 244 14.47 -5.02 12.06
N LEU A 245 15.10 -3.89 11.75
CA LEU A 245 16.29 -3.38 12.41
C LEU A 245 15.93 -2.08 13.13
N ASN A 246 16.42 -1.92 14.35
CA ASN A 246 16.28 -0.65 15.05
C ASN A 246 17.18 0.41 14.41
N TYR A 247 16.63 1.58 14.13
CA TYR A 247 17.36 2.72 13.58
C TYR A 247 17.75 3.66 14.73
N ALA A 248 18.99 3.56 15.19
CA ALA A 248 19.56 4.60 16.03
C ALA A 248 19.96 5.79 15.13
N VAL A 249 19.32 6.93 15.35
CA VAL A 249 19.61 8.22 14.68
C VAL A 249 21.10 8.54 14.91
N PRO A 250 21.97 8.56 13.87
CA PRO A 250 21.78 9.47 12.75
C PRO A 250 22.44 8.99 11.43
N THR A 251 21.82 8.15 10.60
CA THR A 251 22.39 7.90 9.26
C THR A 251 21.41 7.45 8.19
N THR A 252 20.77 8.42 7.54
CA THR A 252 20.18 8.21 6.22
C THR A 252 21.22 7.72 5.20
N PHE A 253 22.50 8.06 5.37
CA PHE A 253 23.60 7.61 4.49
C PHE A 253 23.95 6.12 4.60
N SER A 254 23.73 5.50 5.75
CA SER A 254 24.25 4.15 6.02
C SER A 254 23.31 3.06 5.57
N VAL A 255 22.00 3.32 5.61
CA VAL A 255 20.98 2.36 5.16
C VAL A 255 21.06 2.16 3.64
N ILE A 256 21.46 3.20 2.91
CA ILE A 256 21.74 3.17 1.46
C ILE A 256 22.85 2.17 1.13
N PHE A 257 23.88 2.09 1.98
CA PHE A 257 24.98 1.15 1.80
C PHE A 257 24.55 -0.30 2.05
N ILE A 258 23.69 -0.55 3.05
CA ILE A 258 23.09 -1.87 3.30
C ILE A 258 22.30 -2.33 2.08
N VAL A 259 21.40 -1.50 1.56
CA VAL A 259 20.55 -1.87 0.43
C VAL A 259 21.40 -2.15 -0.81
N ASN A 260 22.41 -1.34 -1.10
CA ASN A 260 23.32 -1.58 -2.22
C ASN A 260 24.16 -2.87 -2.04
N THR A 261 24.54 -3.21 -0.82
CA THR A 261 25.30 -4.45 -0.52
C THR A 261 24.42 -5.69 -0.57
N VAL A 262 23.19 -5.62 -0.06
CA VAL A 262 22.20 -6.73 -0.09
C VAL A 262 21.71 -6.95 -1.52
N LEU A 263 21.29 -5.90 -2.23
CA LEU A 263 20.81 -6.01 -3.62
C LEU A 263 21.93 -6.35 -4.61
N GLY A 264 23.14 -5.82 -4.40
CA GLY A 264 24.30 -6.14 -5.25
C GLY A 264 24.81 -7.58 -5.12
N LYS A 265 24.47 -8.27 -4.02
CA LYS A 265 24.79 -9.69 -3.79
C LYS A 265 23.75 -10.66 -4.35
N LEU A 266 22.56 -10.18 -4.73
CA LEU A 266 21.56 -11.01 -5.42
C LEU A 266 21.94 -11.15 -6.90
N LYS A 267 22.60 -12.25 -7.23
CA LYS A 267 22.86 -12.66 -8.62
C LYS A 267 21.74 -13.57 -9.12
N ASP A 268 21.34 -13.40 -10.38
CA ASP A 268 20.50 -14.39 -11.06
C ASP A 268 21.29 -15.70 -11.27
N SER A 269 20.60 -16.79 -11.65
CA SER A 269 21.20 -18.10 -11.93
C SER A 269 22.37 -18.07 -12.92
N ASP A 270 22.44 -17.02 -13.73
CA ASP A 270 23.44 -16.83 -14.78
C ASP A 270 24.54 -15.85 -14.37
N GLY A 271 24.56 -15.40 -13.11
CA GLY A 271 25.63 -14.60 -12.52
C GLY A 271 25.61 -13.10 -12.84
N SER A 272 24.59 -12.61 -13.56
CA SER A 272 24.39 -11.19 -13.84
C SER A 272 23.66 -10.46 -12.70
N THR A 273 23.98 -9.18 -12.51
CA THR A 273 23.33 -8.27 -11.56
C THR A 273 22.09 -7.68 -12.22
N LYS A 274 20.91 -7.78 -11.60
CA LYS A 274 19.67 -7.18 -12.14
C LYS A 274 19.81 -5.67 -12.27
N LYS A 275 19.81 -5.19 -13.52
CA LYS A 275 19.72 -3.77 -13.88
C LYS A 275 18.27 -3.27 -13.99
N GLU A 276 17.27 -4.15 -13.90
CA GLU A 276 15.88 -3.86 -14.28
C GLU A 276 14.91 -3.60 -13.10
N LEU A 277 15.43 -3.34 -11.90
CA LEU A 277 14.61 -2.90 -10.75
C LEU A 277 14.66 -1.38 -10.52
N LEU A 278 15.08 -0.62 -11.53
CA LEU A 278 15.50 0.78 -11.40
C LEU A 278 14.59 1.82 -12.10
N ASP A 279 13.38 1.44 -12.53
CA ASP A 279 12.34 2.38 -12.98
C ASP A 279 11.09 2.32 -12.10
#